data_AF-A0A972Q559-F1
#
_entry.id   AF-A0A972Q559-F1
#
_cell.length_a   1.000
_cell.length_b   1.000
_cell.length_c   1.000
_cell.angle_alpha   90.00
_cell.angle_beta   90.00
_cell.angle_gamma   90.00
#
_symmetry.space_group_name_H-M   'P 1'
#
loop_
_entity.id
_entity.type
_entity.pdbx_description
1 polymer ?
#
loop_
_entity_poly.entity_id
_entity_poly.type
_entity_poly.pdbx_seq_one_letter_code
_entity_poly.pdbx_strand_id
1 'polypeptide(L)'
;MTISAIMIDQREPEHIRQQFPDAAVTLLETGDAWVACDDGHILLIERKTSDDLLNSLRDGRLLEQISRLVNDRINQQLQGKDQTYWPYLIITGTLSPDRNGKVYTGRETGWAWNAVQGALLTVQELGCYVVHCLSDTEYAIFIKMLASRQHDEVVDILPQKQPIPVDAKSVFLMGLPGVGLERARQILEWSGGVLAHALIGLTDLEVKSPLGEVSRQKIRGFLGLREQQTLEFVFDDKEKLIIEEKEKTHV
;
A
#
# COMPACT_ATOMS: atom_id res chain seq x y z
N MET A 1 4.06 -5.61 22.46
CA MET A 1 4.04 -7.08 22.46
C MET A 1 5.46 -7.56 22.55
N THR A 2 5.71 -8.48 23.49
CA THR A 2 7.01 -9.00 23.87
C THR A 2 7.01 -10.52 23.80
N ILE A 3 8.19 -11.11 23.65
CA ILE A 3 8.34 -12.57 23.63
C ILE A 3 8.24 -13.08 25.06
N SER A 4 7.37 -14.07 25.30
CA SER A 4 7.21 -14.72 26.60
C SER A 4 8.14 -15.93 26.76
N ALA A 5 8.32 -16.72 25.70
CA ALA A 5 9.24 -17.85 25.67
C ALA A 5 9.70 -18.16 24.24
N ILE A 6 10.88 -18.76 24.10
CA ILE A 6 11.41 -19.24 22.82
C ILE A 6 11.88 -20.68 22.99
N MET A 7 11.49 -21.53 22.05
CA MET A 7 12.07 -22.85 21.86
C MET A 7 12.83 -22.85 20.54
N ILE A 8 14.04 -23.38 20.51
CA ILE A 8 14.88 -23.46 19.30
C ILE A 8 15.22 -24.91 19.04
N ASP A 9 15.17 -25.30 17.78
CA ASP A 9 15.56 -26.63 17.37
C ASP A 9 17.04 -26.89 17.63
N GLN A 10 17.37 -28.03 18.23
CA GLN A 10 18.74 -28.42 18.55
C GLN A 10 19.65 -28.58 17.33
N ARG A 11 19.07 -28.75 16.13
CA ARG A 11 19.79 -28.86 14.85
C ARG A 11 20.25 -27.49 14.33
N GLU A 12 19.74 -26.38 14.87
CA GLU A 12 20.17 -25.06 14.45
C GLU A 12 21.65 -24.81 14.79
N PRO A 13 22.39 -24.10 13.91
CA PRO A 13 23.78 -23.77 14.16
C PRO A 13 23.99 -23.05 15.49
N GLU A 14 25.15 -23.33 16.13
CA GLU A 14 25.49 -22.74 17.43
C GLU A 14 25.41 -21.20 17.44
N HIS A 15 25.88 -20.55 16.38
CA HIS A 15 25.85 -19.08 16.25
C HIS A 15 24.44 -18.50 16.14
N ILE A 16 23.43 -19.30 15.77
CA ILE A 16 22.01 -18.91 15.80
C ILE A 16 21.47 -19.08 17.22
N ARG A 17 21.71 -20.25 17.83
CA ARG A 17 21.28 -20.56 19.20
C ARG A 17 21.81 -19.54 20.22
N GLN A 18 23.06 -19.12 20.07
CA GLN A 18 23.68 -18.12 20.94
C GLN A 18 23.03 -16.72 20.90
N GLN A 19 22.25 -16.40 19.86
CA GLN A 19 21.51 -15.13 19.81
C GLN A 19 20.31 -15.11 20.76
N PHE A 20 19.92 -16.27 21.29
CA PHE A 20 18.81 -16.43 22.22
C PHE A 20 19.27 -17.19 23.48
N PRO A 21 20.01 -16.52 24.38
CA PRO A 21 20.62 -17.18 25.54
C PRO A 21 19.60 -17.81 26.50
N ASP A 22 18.37 -17.28 26.54
CA ASP A 22 17.29 -17.75 27.41
C ASP A 22 16.35 -18.76 26.72
N ALA A 23 16.63 -19.16 25.47
CA ALA A 23 15.78 -20.09 24.73
C ALA A 23 15.96 -21.53 25.23
N ALA A 24 14.85 -22.28 25.28
CA ALA A 24 14.89 -23.71 25.50
C ALA A 24 15.33 -24.41 24.20
N VAL A 25 16.49 -25.08 24.23
CA VAL A 25 16.98 -25.86 23.09
C VAL A 25 16.40 -27.28 23.19
N THR A 26 15.65 -27.71 22.18
CA THR A 26 15.01 -29.03 22.14
C THR A 26 14.92 -29.55 20.71
N LEU A 27 14.61 -30.83 20.52
CA LEU A 27 14.21 -31.33 19.20
C LEU A 27 12.77 -30.91 18.93
N LEU A 28 12.55 -30.09 17.90
CA LEU A 28 11.23 -29.69 17.43
C LEU A 28 10.74 -30.65 16.34
N GLU A 29 9.43 -30.91 16.34
CA GLU A 29 8.81 -31.74 15.30
C GLU A 29 8.79 -31.02 13.94
N THR A 30 8.60 -29.70 13.95
CA THR A 30 8.59 -28.83 12.78
C THR A 30 9.15 -27.44 13.08
N GLY A 31 9.74 -26.80 12.07
CA GLY A 31 10.39 -25.50 12.18
C GLY A 31 11.70 -25.53 12.96
N ASP A 32 12.36 -24.39 12.95
CA ASP A 32 13.65 -24.13 13.57
C ASP A 32 13.52 -23.33 14.87
N ALA A 33 12.43 -22.58 15.04
CA ALA A 33 12.10 -21.91 16.31
C ALA A 33 10.60 -21.75 16.53
N TRP A 34 10.15 -21.91 17.77
CA TRP A 34 8.79 -21.57 18.21
C TRP A 34 8.88 -20.42 19.20
N VAL A 35 8.14 -19.34 18.93
CA VAL A 35 8.21 -18.10 19.69
C VAL A 35 6.84 -17.82 20.29
N ALA A 36 6.68 -18.05 21.58
CA ALA A 36 5.48 -17.67 22.30
C ALA A 36 5.52 -16.16 22.60
N CYS A 37 4.43 -15.48 22.25
CA CYS A 37 4.22 -14.06 22.50
C CYS A 37 3.43 -13.87 23.81
N ASP A 38 3.43 -12.64 24.34
CA ASP A 38 2.69 -12.27 25.56
C ASP A 38 1.17 -12.18 25.37
N ASP A 39 0.71 -12.15 24.12
CA ASP A 39 -0.69 -12.09 23.69
C ASP A 39 -1.33 -13.47 23.45
N GLY A 40 -0.58 -14.56 23.67
CA GLY A 40 -1.04 -15.94 23.48
C GLY A 40 -0.82 -16.49 22.06
N HIS A 41 -0.25 -15.70 21.14
CA HIS A 41 0.15 -16.20 19.82
C HIS A 41 1.49 -16.94 19.88
N ILE A 42 1.69 -17.87 18.95
CA ILE A 42 2.93 -18.62 18.77
C ILE A 42 3.40 -18.46 17.33
N LEU A 43 4.59 -17.89 17.14
CA LEU A 43 5.23 -17.85 15.83
C LEU A 43 5.96 -19.17 15.59
N LEU A 44 5.65 -19.85 14.49
CA LEU A 44 6.35 -21.04 14.04
C LEU A 44 7.31 -20.62 12.93
N ILE A 45 8.61 -20.72 13.18
CA ILE A 45 9.63 -20.17 12.29
C ILE A 45 10.38 -21.30 11.59
N GLU A 46 10.41 -21.27 10.26
CA GLU A 46 11.39 -21.98 9.44
C GLU A 46 12.41 -20.96 8.93
N ARG A 47 13.68 -21.15 9.26
CA ARG A 47 14.80 -20.32 8.81
C ARG A 47 15.48 -20.99 7.62
N LYS A 48 15.70 -20.25 6.54
CA LYS A 48 16.55 -20.70 5.43
C LYS A 48 17.48 -19.59 4.99
N THR A 49 18.75 -19.93 4.77
CA THR A 49 19.61 -19.03 3.99
C THR A 49 19.12 -19.02 2.53
N SER A 50 19.45 -17.97 1.78
CA SER A 50 19.09 -17.89 0.35
C SER A 50 19.58 -19.12 -0.45
N ASP A 51 20.79 -19.61 -0.18
CA ASP A 51 21.32 -20.79 -0.86
C ASP A 51 20.58 -22.08 -0.42
N ASP A 52 20.25 -22.22 0.86
CA ASP A 52 19.47 -23.37 1.37
C ASP A 52 18.05 -23.39 0.83
N LEU A 53 17.42 -22.21 0.67
CA LEU A 53 16.13 -22.07 0.00
C LEU A 53 16.22 -22.65 -1.42
N LEU A 54 17.18 -22.21 -2.24
CA LEU A 54 17.34 -22.68 -3.61
C LEU A 54 17.63 -24.17 -3.69
N ASN A 55 18.43 -24.71 -2.76
CA ASN A 55 18.69 -26.15 -2.67
C ASN A 55 17.43 -26.92 -2.27
N SER A 56 16.66 -26.44 -1.29
CA SER A 56 15.41 -27.08 -0.85
C SER A 56 14.33 -27.07 -1.94
N LEU A 57 14.30 -26.03 -2.79
CA LEU A 57 13.47 -25.97 -3.98
C LEU A 57 13.89 -27.00 -5.02
N ARG A 58 15.20 -27.11 -5.29
CA ARG A 58 15.74 -28.09 -6.24
C ARG A 58 15.37 -29.52 -5.83
N ASP A 59 15.49 -29.81 -4.54
CA ASP A 59 15.28 -31.14 -3.99
C ASP A 59 13.80 -31.45 -3.71
N GLY A 60 12.89 -30.50 -3.96
CA GLY A 60 11.44 -30.64 -3.72
C GLY A 60 11.03 -30.67 -2.24
N ARG A 61 11.96 -30.40 -1.32
CA ARG A 61 11.74 -30.52 0.13
C ARG A 61 11.04 -29.32 0.76
N LEU A 62 11.16 -28.13 0.17
CA LEU A 62 10.62 -26.91 0.76
C LEU A 62 9.13 -27.01 1.07
N LEU A 63 8.32 -27.40 0.09
CA LEU A 63 6.86 -27.42 0.24
C LEU A 63 6.41 -28.44 1.28
N GLU A 64 7.12 -29.57 1.41
CA GLU A 64 6.85 -30.55 2.45
C GLU A 64 7.13 -29.97 3.85
N GLN A 65 8.27 -29.30 4.03
CA GLN A 65 8.62 -28.64 5.30
C GLN A 65 7.58 -27.58 5.67
N ILE A 66 7.22 -26.72 4.72
CA ILE A 66 6.20 -25.68 4.93
C ILE A 66 4.83 -26.29 5.24
N SER A 67 4.42 -27.36 4.53
CA SER A 67 3.14 -28.02 4.80
C SER A 67 3.03 -28.52 6.24
N ARG A 68 4.14 -29.04 6.80
CA ARG A 68 4.20 -29.48 8.20
C ARG A 68 4.14 -28.29 9.16
N LEU A 69 4.81 -27.19 8.83
CA LEU A 69 4.85 -25.97 9.65
C LEU A 69 3.46 -25.32 9.77
N VAL A 70 2.67 -25.30 8.68
CA VAL A 70 1.34 -24.66 8.66
C VAL A 70 0.22 -25.53 9.24
N ASN A 71 0.46 -26.82 9.46
CA ASN A 71 -0.57 -27.78 9.85
C ASN A 71 -1.32 -27.38 11.13
N ASP A 72 -0.62 -26.86 12.14
CA ASP A 72 -1.27 -26.48 13.41
C ASP A 72 -2.30 -25.36 13.20
N ARG A 73 -1.95 -24.37 12.37
CA ARG A 73 -2.85 -23.29 11.98
C ARG A 73 -4.05 -23.80 11.18
N ILE A 74 -3.81 -24.63 10.17
CA ILE A 74 -4.88 -25.23 9.34
C ILE A 74 -5.82 -26.06 10.24
N ASN A 75 -5.29 -26.84 11.16
CA ASN A 75 -6.08 -27.65 12.09
C ASN A 75 -6.94 -26.78 13.02
N GLN A 76 -6.43 -25.65 13.50
CA GLN A 76 -7.24 -24.67 14.25
C GLN A 76 -8.39 -24.14 13.41
N GLN A 77 -8.12 -23.78 12.16
CA GLN A 77 -9.14 -23.23 11.26
C GLN A 77 -10.24 -24.25 10.95
N LEU A 78 -9.88 -25.49 10.65
CA LEU A 78 -10.83 -26.58 10.39
C LEU A 78 -11.69 -26.94 11.61
N GLN A 79 -11.16 -26.72 12.82
CA GLN A 79 -11.87 -26.94 14.08
C GLN A 79 -12.68 -25.72 14.53
N GLY A 80 -12.64 -24.61 13.80
CA GLY A 80 -13.29 -23.36 14.19
C GLY A 80 -12.72 -22.74 15.47
N LYS A 81 -11.42 -22.96 15.72
CA LYS A 81 -10.68 -22.36 16.85
C LYS A 81 -9.97 -21.08 16.41
N ASP A 82 -9.75 -20.20 17.37
CA ASP A 82 -8.93 -19.00 17.20
C ASP A 82 -7.54 -19.36 16.66
N GLN A 83 -7.06 -18.55 15.72
CA GLN A 83 -5.80 -18.74 14.99
C GLN A 83 -4.62 -18.23 15.83
N THR A 84 -4.13 -19.07 16.74
CA THR A 84 -3.01 -18.69 17.61
C THR A 84 -1.65 -18.97 16.99
N TYR A 85 -1.54 -19.83 15.97
CA TYR A 85 -0.28 -20.17 15.32
C TYR A 85 -0.02 -19.33 14.06
N TRP A 86 1.18 -18.74 13.99
CA TRP A 86 1.61 -17.87 12.90
C TRP A 86 2.89 -18.41 12.25
N PRO A 87 2.78 -19.19 11.16
CA PRO A 87 3.93 -19.78 10.49
C PRO A 87 4.65 -18.75 9.60
N TYR A 88 5.96 -18.66 9.73
CA TYR A 88 6.84 -17.80 8.95
C TYR A 88 7.98 -18.60 8.32
N LEU A 89 8.24 -18.35 7.04
CA LEU A 89 9.49 -18.67 6.37
C LEU A 89 10.37 -17.41 6.39
N ILE A 90 11.44 -17.45 7.19
CA ILE A 90 12.43 -16.37 7.26
C ILE A 90 13.60 -16.73 6.34
N ILE A 91 13.77 -15.94 5.28
CA ILE A 91 14.88 -16.08 4.34
C ILE A 91 15.99 -15.13 4.80
N THR A 92 17.15 -15.68 5.16
CA THR A 92 18.31 -14.90 5.60
C THR A 92 19.34 -14.73 4.48
N GLY A 93 19.89 -13.52 4.36
CA GLY A 93 20.88 -13.19 3.35
C GLY A 93 20.28 -12.59 2.07
N THR A 94 21.15 -12.31 1.10
CA THR A 94 20.77 -11.68 -0.16
C THR A 94 19.95 -12.65 -1.01
N LEU A 95 18.77 -12.22 -1.45
CA LEU A 95 17.96 -12.92 -2.44
C LEU A 95 17.28 -11.90 -3.35
N SER A 96 17.84 -11.66 -4.52
CA SER A 96 17.37 -10.60 -5.43
C SER A 96 17.43 -11.04 -6.90
N PRO A 97 16.64 -10.41 -7.79
CA PRO A 97 16.82 -10.59 -9.22
C PRO A 97 18.14 -9.93 -9.68
N ASP A 98 18.86 -10.61 -10.56
CA ASP A 98 19.97 -10.05 -11.33
C ASP A 98 19.46 -9.53 -12.69
N ARG A 99 20.29 -8.77 -13.42
CA ARG A 99 19.96 -8.11 -14.69
C ARG A 99 19.54 -9.07 -15.80
N ASN A 100 19.96 -10.33 -15.74
CA ASN A 100 19.62 -11.38 -16.69
C ASN A 100 18.37 -12.20 -16.28
N GLY A 101 17.64 -11.76 -15.25
CA GLY A 101 16.46 -12.47 -14.74
C GLY A 101 16.78 -13.72 -13.93
N LYS A 102 18.04 -13.93 -13.57
CA LYS A 102 18.48 -14.98 -12.64
C LYS A 102 18.44 -14.49 -11.19
N VAL A 103 18.55 -15.43 -10.26
CA VAL A 103 18.61 -15.12 -8.83
C VAL A 103 20.06 -14.85 -8.44
N TYR A 104 20.26 -13.79 -7.65
CA TYR A 104 21.53 -13.41 -7.05
C TYR A 104 21.51 -13.61 -5.53
N THR A 105 22.49 -14.36 -4.99
CA THR A 105 22.65 -14.62 -3.55
C THR A 105 23.98 -14.10 -2.98
N GLY A 106 24.62 -13.14 -3.67
CA GLY A 106 26.03 -12.79 -3.51
C GLY A 106 26.89 -13.29 -4.68
N ARG A 107 26.34 -14.25 -5.43
CA ARG A 107 26.77 -14.68 -6.76
C ARG A 107 25.55 -14.91 -7.63
N GLU A 108 25.72 -14.83 -8.95
CA GLU A 108 24.70 -15.29 -9.88
C GLU A 108 24.48 -16.79 -9.70
N THR A 109 23.21 -17.21 -9.69
CA THR A 109 22.80 -18.61 -9.61
C THR A 109 22.12 -19.07 -10.89
N GLY A 110 21.97 -20.38 -11.09
CA GLY A 110 21.26 -20.93 -12.25
C GLY A 110 19.74 -20.71 -12.23
N TRP A 111 19.19 -20.32 -11.09
CA TRP A 111 17.74 -20.19 -10.88
C TRP A 111 17.16 -18.98 -11.58
N ALA A 112 16.03 -19.17 -12.25
CA ALA A 112 15.26 -18.06 -12.79
C ALA A 112 14.46 -17.37 -11.67
N TRP A 113 14.47 -16.05 -11.63
CA TRP A 113 13.80 -15.27 -10.58
C TRP A 113 12.30 -15.52 -10.52
N ASN A 114 11.65 -15.62 -11.67
CA ASN A 114 10.22 -15.94 -11.76
C ASN A 114 9.87 -17.31 -11.16
N ALA A 115 10.75 -18.31 -11.29
CA ALA A 115 10.53 -19.63 -10.70
C ALA A 115 10.58 -19.57 -9.17
N VAL A 116 11.55 -18.83 -8.62
CA VAL A 116 11.66 -18.64 -7.17
C VAL A 116 10.46 -17.85 -6.65
N GLN A 117 10.04 -16.78 -7.34
CA GLN A 117 8.84 -16.02 -6.98
C GLN A 117 7.57 -16.88 -7.00
N GLY A 118 7.38 -17.72 -8.01
CA GLY A 118 6.25 -18.66 -8.07
C GLY A 118 6.23 -19.63 -6.89
N ALA A 119 7.40 -20.13 -6.49
CA ALA A 119 7.50 -20.99 -5.32
C ALA A 119 7.20 -20.25 -4.00
N LEU A 120 7.72 -19.02 -3.83
CA LEU A 120 7.41 -18.19 -2.65
C LEU A 120 5.93 -17.77 -2.60
N LEU A 121 5.27 -17.61 -3.75
CA LEU A 121 3.83 -17.41 -3.82
C LEU A 121 3.09 -18.66 -3.34
N THR A 122 3.51 -19.85 -3.79
CA THR A 122 2.93 -21.13 -3.32
C THR A 122 3.07 -21.29 -1.80
N VAL A 123 4.21 -20.90 -1.22
CA VAL A 123 4.42 -20.91 0.25
C VAL A 123 3.42 -20.00 0.96
N GLN A 124 3.14 -18.82 0.40
CA GLN A 124 2.13 -17.90 0.95
C GLN A 124 0.71 -18.43 0.81
N GLU A 125 0.38 -19.07 -0.32
CA GLU A 125 -0.92 -19.70 -0.56
C GLU A 125 -1.18 -20.87 0.40
N LEU A 126 -0.13 -21.57 0.86
CA LEU A 126 -0.22 -22.57 1.93
C LEU A 126 -0.48 -21.96 3.33
N GLY A 127 -0.47 -20.62 3.46
CA GLY A 127 -0.72 -19.91 4.70
C GLY A 127 0.54 -19.62 5.52
N CYS A 128 1.74 -19.77 4.94
CA CYS A 128 3.01 -19.43 5.56
C CYS A 128 3.52 -18.05 5.09
N TYR A 129 3.79 -17.16 6.03
CA TYR A 129 4.26 -15.82 5.70
C TYR A 129 5.73 -15.83 5.29
N VAL A 130 6.04 -15.30 4.12
CA VAL A 130 7.42 -15.19 3.63
C VAL A 130 7.98 -13.82 4.00
N VAL A 131 9.12 -13.80 4.68
CA VAL A 131 9.79 -12.58 5.10
C VAL A 131 11.30 -12.70 4.88
N HIS A 132 11.94 -11.56 4.60
CA HIS A 132 13.37 -11.50 4.31
C HIS A 132 14.10 -10.78 5.44
N CYS A 133 15.12 -11.44 5.98
CA CYS A 133 16.03 -10.89 6.98
C CYS A 133 17.40 -10.69 6.32
N LEU A 134 18.04 -9.54 6.56
CA LEU A 134 19.26 -9.16 5.86
C LEU A 134 20.39 -10.18 6.04
N SER A 135 20.55 -10.70 7.25
CA SER A 135 21.59 -11.66 7.60
C SER A 135 21.25 -12.41 8.88
N ASP A 136 21.95 -13.51 9.11
CA ASP A 136 21.81 -14.28 10.35
C ASP A 136 22.14 -13.48 11.61
N THR A 137 22.99 -12.45 11.53
CA THR A 137 23.32 -11.61 12.69
C THR A 137 22.15 -10.76 13.18
N GLU A 138 21.18 -10.49 12.31
CA GLU A 138 19.98 -9.72 12.65
C GLU A 138 18.80 -10.62 13.01
N TYR A 139 18.95 -11.95 12.93
CA TYR A 139 17.87 -12.92 13.06
C TYR A 139 17.10 -12.77 14.38
N ALA A 140 17.79 -12.64 15.51
CA ALA A 140 17.12 -12.45 16.80
C ALA A 140 16.38 -11.11 16.93
N ILE A 141 16.92 -10.04 16.35
CA ILE A 141 16.24 -8.74 16.31
C ILE A 141 15.00 -8.85 15.42
N PHE A 142 15.13 -9.52 14.28
CA PHE A 142 14.06 -9.72 13.32
C PHE A 142 12.88 -10.51 13.91
N ILE A 143 13.15 -11.61 14.63
CA ILE A 143 12.11 -12.35 15.36
C ILE A 143 11.41 -11.48 16.40
N LYS A 144 12.16 -10.65 17.15
CA LYS A 144 11.56 -9.69 18.11
C LYS A 144 10.65 -8.69 17.41
N MET A 145 10.99 -8.23 16.21
CA MET A 145 10.11 -7.37 15.42
C MET A 145 8.86 -8.10 14.93
N LEU A 146 8.97 -9.36 14.52
CA LEU A 146 7.79 -10.16 14.16
C LEU A 146 6.87 -10.35 15.35
N ALA A 147 7.42 -10.72 16.51
CA ALA A 147 6.68 -10.91 17.76
C ALA A 147 6.03 -9.62 18.29
N SER A 148 6.52 -8.44 17.89
CA SER A 148 5.95 -7.15 18.30
C SER A 148 4.83 -6.66 17.39
N ARG A 149 4.54 -7.35 16.28
CA ARG A 149 3.41 -7.04 15.39
C ARG A 149 2.09 -7.44 16.03
N GLN A 150 1.02 -6.80 15.56
CA GLN A 150 -0.34 -7.28 15.83
C GLN A 150 -0.62 -8.51 14.97
N HIS A 151 -1.12 -9.55 15.62
CA HIS A 151 -1.47 -10.84 15.05
C HIS A 151 -2.99 -11.00 15.03
N ASP A 152 -3.70 -9.99 14.55
CA ASP A 152 -5.15 -10.01 14.45
C ASP A 152 -5.58 -10.88 13.26
N GLU A 153 -6.61 -11.71 13.45
CA GLU A 153 -7.21 -12.50 12.36
C GLU A 153 -7.81 -11.61 11.27
N VAL A 154 -8.31 -10.46 11.67
CA VAL A 154 -8.90 -9.44 10.81
C VAL A 154 -7.96 -8.26 10.77
N VAL A 155 -7.45 -7.95 9.59
CA VAL A 155 -6.76 -6.68 9.34
C VAL A 155 -7.82 -5.67 8.93
N ASP A 156 -7.97 -4.61 9.73
CA ASP A 156 -8.82 -3.47 9.36
C ASP A 156 -8.24 -2.79 8.12
N ILE A 157 -8.77 -3.16 6.95
CA ILE A 157 -8.56 -2.39 5.74
C ILE A 157 -9.44 -1.16 5.87
N LEU A 158 -8.84 -0.02 6.22
CA LEU A 158 -9.55 1.26 6.26
C LEU A 158 -10.37 1.39 4.97
N PRO A 159 -11.69 1.66 5.05
CA PRO A 159 -12.51 1.74 3.86
C PRO A 159 -11.92 2.79 2.90
N GLN A 160 -11.95 2.48 1.60
CA GLN A 160 -11.71 3.49 0.56
C GLN A 160 -12.51 4.75 0.90
N LYS A 161 -11.86 5.92 0.84
CA LYS A 161 -12.47 7.23 1.17
C LYS A 161 -13.92 7.26 0.69
N GLN A 162 -14.86 7.39 1.63
CA GLN A 162 -16.28 7.50 1.33
C GLN A 162 -16.50 8.63 0.31
N PRO A 163 -17.27 8.40 -0.76
CA PRO A 163 -17.56 9.44 -1.74
C PRO A 163 -18.28 10.59 -1.03
N ILE A 164 -17.69 11.79 -1.11
CA ILE A 164 -18.34 12.99 -0.60
C ILE A 164 -19.44 13.34 -1.60
N PRO A 165 -20.73 13.40 -1.21
CA PRO A 165 -21.77 13.88 -2.10
C PRO A 165 -21.49 15.36 -2.41
N VAL A 166 -21.29 15.67 -3.69
CA VAL A 166 -21.04 17.03 -4.19
C VAL A 166 -22.26 17.45 -5.01
N ASP A 167 -22.77 18.65 -4.78
CA ASP A 167 -23.89 19.19 -5.54
C ASP A 167 -23.51 19.46 -7.00
N ALA A 168 -24.49 19.45 -7.90
CA ALA A 168 -24.25 19.57 -9.34
C ALA A 168 -23.54 20.88 -9.74
N LYS A 169 -23.75 21.98 -9.00
CA LYS A 169 -23.10 23.27 -9.30
C LYS A 169 -21.61 23.21 -8.96
N SER A 170 -21.28 22.63 -7.81
CA SER A 170 -19.89 22.39 -7.43
C SER A 170 -19.19 21.42 -8.39
N VAL A 171 -19.87 20.35 -8.83
CA VAL A 171 -19.32 19.42 -9.84
C VAL A 171 -19.01 20.14 -11.15
N PHE A 172 -19.92 20.99 -11.62
CA PHE A 172 -19.70 21.78 -12.83
C PHE A 172 -18.46 22.67 -12.70
N LEU A 173 -18.33 23.41 -11.60
CA LEU A 173 -17.17 24.28 -11.36
C LEU A 173 -15.87 23.50 -11.21
N MET A 174 -15.90 22.30 -10.63
CA MET A 174 -14.74 21.41 -10.55
C MET A 174 -14.23 20.91 -11.91
N GLY A 175 -15.05 21.03 -12.97
CA GLY A 175 -14.61 20.79 -14.34
C GLY A 175 -13.71 21.90 -14.90
N LEU A 176 -13.63 23.06 -14.24
CA LEU A 176 -12.79 24.17 -14.68
C LEU A 176 -11.31 23.97 -14.30
N PRO A 177 -10.36 24.34 -15.16
CA PRO A 177 -8.93 24.19 -14.88
C PRO A 177 -8.52 24.83 -13.54
N GLY A 178 -7.95 24.01 -12.65
CA GLY A 178 -7.43 24.47 -11.37
C GLY A 178 -8.50 24.72 -10.28
N VAL A 179 -9.74 24.28 -10.49
CA VAL A 179 -10.82 24.39 -9.50
C VAL A 179 -11.08 23.02 -8.86
N GLY A 180 -10.69 22.86 -7.59
CA GLY A 180 -11.10 21.72 -6.76
C GLY A 180 -12.35 22.02 -5.93
N LEU A 181 -12.83 21.03 -5.17
CA LEU A 181 -14.07 21.14 -4.38
C LEU A 181 -14.14 22.40 -3.49
N GLU A 182 -13.06 22.69 -2.76
CA GLU A 182 -13.04 23.84 -1.85
C GLU A 182 -13.14 25.18 -2.62
N ARG A 183 -12.43 25.28 -3.76
CA ARG A 183 -12.51 26.45 -4.63
C ARG A 183 -13.89 26.57 -5.28
N ALA A 184 -14.48 25.46 -5.71
CA ALA A 184 -15.83 25.44 -6.28
C ALA A 184 -16.86 25.99 -5.30
N ARG A 185 -16.78 25.61 -4.01
CA ARG A 185 -17.63 26.16 -2.95
C ARG A 185 -17.42 27.65 -2.74
N GLN A 186 -16.17 28.11 -2.65
CA GLN A 186 -15.84 29.53 -2.50
C GLN A 186 -16.34 30.38 -3.68
N ILE A 187 -16.21 29.88 -4.91
CA ILE A 187 -16.71 30.53 -6.12
C ILE A 187 -18.24 30.60 -6.10
N LEU A 188 -18.90 29.50 -5.70
CA LEU A 188 -20.35 29.44 -5.64
C LEU A 188 -20.91 30.39 -4.56
N GLU A 189 -20.27 30.45 -3.40
CA GLU A 189 -20.61 31.41 -2.34
C GLU A 189 -20.41 32.87 -2.80
N TRP A 190 -19.25 33.16 -3.40
CA TRP A 190 -18.92 34.48 -3.93
C TRP A 190 -19.91 34.96 -5.01
N SER A 191 -20.43 34.06 -5.84
CA SER A 191 -21.41 34.34 -6.89
C SER A 191 -22.87 34.35 -6.40
N GLY A 192 -23.11 34.25 -5.09
CA GLY A 192 -24.45 34.18 -4.52
C GLY A 192 -25.23 32.91 -4.88
N GLY A 193 -24.53 31.82 -5.19
CA GLY A 193 -25.11 30.53 -5.56
C GLY A 193 -25.56 30.41 -7.02
N VAL A 194 -25.25 31.40 -7.86
CA VAL A 194 -25.66 31.44 -9.27
C VAL A 194 -24.49 31.13 -10.19
N LEU A 195 -24.55 29.99 -10.89
CA LEU A 195 -23.47 29.53 -11.78
C LEU A 195 -23.15 30.51 -12.92
N ALA A 196 -24.16 31.18 -13.48
CA ALA A 196 -23.95 32.16 -14.54
C ALA A 196 -23.11 33.34 -14.04
N HIS A 197 -23.42 33.89 -12.87
CA HIS A 197 -22.61 34.94 -12.24
C HIS A 197 -21.20 34.46 -11.92
N ALA A 198 -21.04 33.20 -11.46
CA ALA A 198 -19.73 32.61 -11.27
C ALA A 198 -18.90 32.61 -12.56
N LEU A 199 -19.46 32.13 -13.68
CA LEU A 199 -18.75 32.06 -14.95
C LEU A 199 -18.36 33.45 -15.49
N ILE A 200 -19.32 34.37 -15.53
CA ILE A 200 -19.08 35.75 -15.97
C ILE A 200 -17.98 36.37 -15.12
N GLY A 201 -18.15 36.31 -13.81
CA GLY A 201 -17.22 36.87 -12.85
C GLY A 201 -15.84 36.20 -12.85
N LEU A 202 -15.73 34.90 -13.15
CA LEU A 202 -14.43 34.23 -13.29
C LEU A 202 -13.70 34.65 -14.58
N THR A 203 -14.45 34.95 -15.64
CA THR A 203 -13.88 35.34 -16.94
C THR A 203 -13.60 36.84 -17.07
N ASP A 204 -14.26 37.71 -16.31
CA ASP A 204 -14.04 39.16 -16.34
C ASP A 204 -12.89 39.59 -15.43
N LEU A 205 -11.68 39.74 -15.99
CA LEU A 205 -10.44 39.99 -15.23
C LEU A 205 -10.47 41.27 -14.37
N GLU A 206 -11.36 42.22 -14.66
CA GLU A 206 -11.52 43.46 -13.88
C GLU A 206 -12.22 43.22 -12.53
N VAL A 207 -13.01 42.15 -12.41
CA VAL A 207 -13.75 41.82 -11.19
C VAL A 207 -12.85 41.09 -10.20
N LYS A 208 -12.91 41.48 -8.92
CA LYS A 208 -12.22 40.79 -7.82
C LYS A 208 -12.82 39.39 -7.61
N SER A 209 -12.02 38.37 -7.85
CA SER A 209 -12.41 36.95 -7.81
C SER A 209 -11.66 36.20 -6.71
N PRO A 210 -12.22 35.10 -6.16
CA PRO A 210 -11.49 34.18 -5.27
C PRO A 210 -10.36 33.42 -5.98
N LEU A 211 -10.27 33.48 -7.32
CA LEU A 211 -9.17 32.90 -8.09
C LEU A 211 -8.17 33.97 -8.52
N GLY A 212 -6.88 33.60 -8.52
CA GLY A 212 -5.83 34.45 -9.08
C GLY A 212 -5.89 34.53 -10.61
N GLU A 213 -5.37 35.62 -11.16
CA GLU A 213 -5.46 35.98 -12.58
C GLU A 213 -4.97 34.85 -13.53
N VAL A 214 -3.86 34.19 -13.21
CA VAL A 214 -3.34 33.07 -14.01
C VAL A 214 -4.34 31.92 -14.15
N SER A 215 -5.07 31.60 -13.08
CA SER A 215 -6.09 30.55 -13.14
C SER A 215 -7.29 31.00 -13.98
N ARG A 216 -7.65 32.27 -13.90
CA ARG A 216 -8.76 32.87 -14.67
C ARG A 216 -8.44 32.96 -16.16
N GLN A 217 -7.20 33.29 -16.54
CA GLN A 217 -6.74 33.24 -17.93
C GLN A 217 -6.83 31.82 -18.50
N LYS A 218 -6.46 30.79 -17.72
CA LYS A 218 -6.64 29.38 -18.12
C LYS A 218 -8.11 29.02 -18.31
N ILE A 219 -8.99 29.49 -17.43
CA ILE A 219 -10.44 29.28 -17.55
C ILE A 219 -10.98 29.95 -18.82
N ARG A 220 -10.56 31.20 -19.11
CA ARG A 220 -10.92 31.89 -20.37
C ARG A 220 -10.48 31.08 -21.60
N GLY A 221 -9.23 30.61 -21.61
CA GLY A 221 -8.71 29.77 -22.68
C GLY A 221 -9.45 28.44 -22.83
N PHE A 222 -9.83 27.80 -21.72
CA PHE A 222 -10.63 26.57 -21.72
C PHE A 222 -12.03 26.78 -22.28
N LEU A 223 -12.65 27.92 -21.99
CA LEU A 223 -13.96 28.32 -22.54
C LEU A 223 -13.88 28.83 -23.98
N GLY A 224 -12.67 28.91 -24.57
CA GLY A 224 -12.47 29.38 -25.94
C GLY A 224 -12.63 30.90 -26.13
N LEU A 225 -12.59 31.68 -25.05
CA LEU A 225 -12.72 33.13 -25.10
C LEU A 225 -11.42 33.77 -25.60
N ARG A 226 -11.54 34.64 -26.60
CA ARG A 226 -10.45 35.52 -27.06
C ARG A 226 -10.20 36.66 -26.06
N GLU A 227 -9.08 37.37 -26.17
CA GLU A 227 -8.71 38.44 -25.21
C GLU A 227 -9.80 39.52 -25.05
N GLN A 228 -10.53 39.85 -26.12
CA GLN A 228 -11.53 40.93 -26.14
C GLN A 228 -12.97 40.44 -25.95
N GLN A 229 -13.17 39.14 -25.75
CA GLN A 229 -14.50 38.56 -25.58
C GLN A 229 -14.87 38.52 -24.09
N THR A 230 -16.08 38.98 -23.80
CA THR A 230 -16.67 38.91 -22.46
C THR A 230 -17.96 38.11 -22.51
N LEU A 231 -18.26 37.41 -21.40
CA LEU A 231 -19.55 36.79 -21.19
C LEU A 231 -20.44 37.82 -20.50
N GLU A 232 -21.62 38.08 -21.05
CA GLU A 232 -22.58 38.98 -20.43
C GLU A 232 -23.92 38.28 -20.22
N PHE A 233 -24.59 38.65 -19.12
CA PHE A 233 -25.93 38.18 -18.83
C PHE A 233 -26.92 39.26 -19.29
N VAL A 234 -27.72 38.96 -20.31
CA VAL A 234 -28.70 39.89 -20.84
C VAL A 234 -30.10 39.42 -20.47
N PHE A 235 -30.82 40.25 -19.71
CA PHE A 235 -32.24 40.07 -19.45
C PHE A 235 -33.03 40.66 -20.63
N ASP A 236 -33.41 39.79 -21.57
CA ASP A 236 -34.52 40.01 -22.49
C ASP A 236 -35.72 39.16 -21.97
N ASP A 237 -36.95 39.36 -22.46
CA ASP A 237 -38.15 38.58 -22.08
C ASP A 237 -37.99 37.04 -22.31
N LYS A 238 -36.83 36.62 -22.83
CA LYS A 238 -36.30 35.26 -22.91
C LYS A 238 -34.85 35.31 -22.40
N GLU A 239 -34.55 34.75 -21.22
CA GLU A 239 -33.19 34.69 -20.66
C GLU A 239 -32.20 34.08 -21.68
N LYS A 240 -31.26 34.88 -22.18
CA LYS A 240 -30.23 34.45 -23.16
C LYS A 240 -28.85 34.78 -22.64
N LEU A 241 -27.92 33.83 -22.80
CA LEU A 241 -26.49 34.09 -22.65
C LEU A 241 -25.97 34.62 -24.00
N ILE A 242 -25.39 35.82 -24.00
CA ILE A 242 -24.83 36.46 -25.20
C ILE A 242 -23.31 36.57 -25.02
N ILE A 243 -22.57 36.27 -26.08
CA ILE A 243 -21.12 36.50 -26.17
C ILE A 243 -20.93 37.73 -27.04
N GLU A 244 -20.38 38.80 -26.47
CA GLU A 244 -20.10 40.04 -27.19
C GLU A 244 -18.58 40.25 -27.33
N GLU A 245 -18.17 40.81 -28.46
CA GLU A 245 -16.82 41.36 -28.65
C GLU A 245 -16.87 42.86 -28.35
N LYS A 246 -16.13 43.32 -27.33
CA LYS A 246 -16.02 44.75 -27.07
C LYS A 246 -15.16 45.41 -28.15
N GLU A 247 -15.74 46.26 -28.99
CA GLU A 247 -14.98 47.22 -29.78
C GLU A 247 -14.32 48.24 -28.83
N LYS A 248 -12.99 48.37 -28.89
CA LYS A 248 -12.28 49.46 -28.20
C LYS A 248 -12.69 50.79 -28.82
N THR A 249 -13.60 51.54 -28.21
CA THR A 249 -13.64 52.99 -28.39
C THR A 249 -12.34 53.57 -27.84
N HIS A 250 -11.44 53.97 -28.74
CA HIS A 250 -10.29 54.78 -28.40
C HIS A 250 -10.77 56.12 -27.81
N VAL A 251 -10.47 56.33 -26.52
CA VAL A 251 -10.37 57.66 -25.90
C VAL A 251 -8.98 57.76 -25.30
#